data_AF-A0A0F9F1V9-F1
#
_entry.id   AF-A0A0F9F1V9-F1
#
_cell.length_a   1.000
_cell.length_b   1.000
_cell.length_c   1.000
_cell.angle_alpha   90.00
_cell.angle_beta   90.00
_cell.angle_gamma   90.00
#
_symmetry.space_group_name_H-M   'P 1'
#
loop_
_entity.id
_entity.type
_entity.pdbx_description
1 polymer ?
#
loop_
_entity_poly.entity_id
_entity_poly.type
_entity_poly.pdbx_seq_one_letter_code
_entity_poly.pdbx_strand_id
1 'polypeptide(L)' 'MIITQVSPTERELARRGYRDTVEIKIDGSTVLEFPDGEPEDNNMSRNFNDIYGIVNVLKQVHAAGVAGESLAVIFEEVGE' A
#
# COMPACT_ATOMS: atom_id res chain seq x y z
N MET A 1 4.37 11.16 -12.28
CA MET A 1 4.16 10.36 -11.07
C MET A 1 3.23 9.19 -11.35
N ILE A 2 3.68 7.95 -11.11
CA ILE A 2 2.85 6.74 -11.16
C ILE A 2 2.65 6.26 -9.72
N ILE A 3 1.40 6.11 -9.32
CA ILE A 3 1.03 5.51 -8.04
C ILE A 3 0.50 4.10 -8.32
N THR A 4 1.10 3.08 -7.72
CA THR A 4 0.64 1.70 -7.85
C THR A 4 0.12 1.23 -6.50
N GLN A 5 -1.17 0.88 -6.44
CA GLN A 5 -1.69 0.09 -5.33
C GLN A 5 -1.53 -1.39 -5.70
N VAL A 6 -0.84 -2.12 -4.85
CA VAL A 6 -0.64 -3.56 -4.99
C VAL A 6 -1.45 -4.26 -3.91
N SER A 7 -2.27 -5.24 -4.31
CA SER A 7 -3.03 -6.10 -3.41
C SER A 7 -2.91 -7.57 -3.83
N PRO A 8 -3.02 -8.54 -2.91
CA PRO A 8 -3.02 -9.95 -3.29
C PRO A 8 -4.31 -10.32 -4.04
N THR A 9 -4.25 -11.31 -4.94
CA THR A 9 -5.47 -11.89 -5.56
C THR A 9 -6.28 -12.69 -4.53
N GLU A 10 -7.58 -12.92 -4.78
CA GLU A 10 -8.43 -13.77 -3.91
C GLU A 10 -7.84 -15.17 -3.68
N ARG A 11 -7.20 -15.74 -4.70
CA ARG A 11 -6.55 -17.05 -4.62
C ARG A 11 -5.32 -17.01 -3.69
N GLU A 12 -4.54 -15.95 -3.79
CA GLU A 12 -3.37 -15.74 -2.94
C GLU A 12 -3.80 -15.45 -1.50
N LEU A 13 -4.88 -14.71 -1.29
CA LEU A 13 -5.50 -14.53 0.03
C LEU A 13 -5.94 -15.86 0.62
N ALA A 14 -6.63 -16.71 -0.15
CA ALA A 14 -7.04 -18.04 0.30
C ALA A 14 -5.85 -18.94 0.67
N ARG A 15 -4.71 -18.81 -0.02
CA ARG A 15 -3.46 -19.53 0.29
C ARG A 15 -2.79 -18.98 1.55
N ARG A 16 -2.72 -17.66 1.67
CA ARG A 16 -2.14 -16.94 2.81
C ARG A 16 -3.04 -16.99 4.06
N GLY A 17 -4.30 -17.36 3.89
CA GLY A 17 -5.34 -17.35 4.91
C GLY A 17 -5.74 -15.92 5.25
N TYR A 18 -5.07 -15.36 6.25
CA TYR A 18 -5.43 -14.12 6.93
C TYR A 18 -4.35 -13.04 6.79
N ARG A 19 -3.27 -13.33 6.05
CA ARG A 19 -2.16 -12.39 5.77
C ARG A 19 -2.42 -11.60 4.51
N ASP A 20 -3.35 -10.66 4.61
CA ASP A 20 -3.55 -9.63 3.59
C ASP A 20 -2.63 -8.43 3.84
N THR A 21 -2.24 -7.73 2.79
CA THR A 21 -1.38 -6.54 2.87
C THR A 21 -1.66 -5.66 1.67
N VAL A 22 -1.95 -4.39 1.92
CA VAL A 22 -1.98 -3.37 0.88
C VAL A 22 -0.64 -2.64 0.81
N GLU A 23 -0.11 -2.49 -0.38
CA GLU A 23 1.12 -1.77 -0.63
C GLU A 23 0.86 -0.61 -1.59
N ILE A 24 1.38 0.58 -1.28
CA ILE A 24 1.35 1.74 -2.16
C ILE A 24 2.79 2.02 -2.61
N LYS A 25 2.98 2.10 -3.93
CA LYS A 25 4.24 2.50 -4.56
C LYS A 25 4.10 3.85 -5.24
N ILE A 26 5.14 4.64 -5.17
CA ILE A 26 5.32 5.85 -5.99
C ILE A 26 6.53 5.61 -6.89
N ASP A 27 6.33 5.71 -8.20
CA ASP A 27 7.37 5.54 -9.22
C ASP A 27 8.20 4.24 -9.00
N GLY A 28 7.51 3.17 -8.60
CA GLY A 28 8.07 1.83 -8.36
C GLY A 28 8.64 1.59 -6.95
N SER A 29 8.73 2.61 -6.10
CA SER A 29 9.24 2.47 -4.72
C SER A 29 8.10 2.35 -3.71
N THR A 30 8.13 1.35 -2.83
CA THR A 30 7.16 1.19 -1.74
C THR A 30 7.29 2.35 -0.76
N VAL A 31 6.18 3.05 -0.54
CA VAL A 31 6.09 4.20 0.37
C VAL A 31 5.12 3.97 1.53
N LEU A 32 4.26 2.96 1.41
CA LEU A 32 3.37 2.51 2.46
C LEU A 32 3.12 1.02 2.25
N GLU A 33 3.33 0.23 3.29
CA GLU A 33 2.92 -1.16 3.37
C GLU A 33 2.05 -1.30 4.62
N PHE A 34 0.84 -1.82 4.45
CA PHE A 34 -0.09 -1.94 5.55
C PHE A 34 -0.74 -3.34 5.56
N PRO A 35 -0.34 -4.20 6.50
CA PRO A 35 -0.96 -5.52 6.65
C PRO A 35 -2.38 -5.39 7.22
N ASP A 36 -3.32 -6.18 6.71
CA ASP A 36 -4.62 -6.34 7.35
C ASP A 36 -4.44 -7.26 8.57
N GLY A 37 -4.63 -6.68 9.75
CA GLY A 37 -4.19 -7.25 11.02
C GLY A 37 -4.82 -8.61 11.33
N GLU A 38 -3.99 -9.58 11.68
CA GLU A 38 -4.44 -10.86 12.23
C GLU A 38 -5.09 -10.64 13.62
N PRO A 39 -6.05 -11.47 14.07
CA PRO A 39 -6.58 -11.39 15.44
C PRO A 39 -5.51 -11.51 16.53
N GLU A 40 -4.38 -12.15 16.21
CA GLU A 40 -3.20 -12.30 17.06
C GLU A 40 -2.30 -11.04 17.09
N ASP A 41 -2.42 -10.15 16.09
CA ASP A 41 -1.56 -8.96 15.94
C ASP A 41 -1.84 -7.89 17.00
N ASN A 42 -3.07 -7.81 17.51
CA ASN A 42 -3.41 -6.94 18.65
C ASN A 42 -2.62 -7.31 19.92
N ASN A 43 -2.13 -8.54 20.01
CA ASN A 43 -1.38 -9.05 21.16
C ASN A 43 0.14 -9.14 20.89
N MET A 44 0.60 -8.92 19.65
CA MET A 44 1.99 -9.10 19.22
C MET A 44 2.76 -7.80 18.96
N SER A 45 2.19 -6.63 19.29
CA SER A 45 2.85 -5.33 19.13
C SER A 45 3.40 -5.08 17.70
N ARG A 46 2.65 -5.47 16.66
CA ARG A 46 3.03 -5.13 15.29
C ARG A 46 3.05 -3.61 15.08
N ASN A 47 4.00 -3.19 14.25
CA ASN A 47 4.26 -1.78 13.98
C ASN A 47 3.32 -1.25 12.88
N PHE A 48 2.18 -0.70 13.27
CA PHE A 48 1.26 -0.01 12.36
C PHE A 48 1.73 1.42 12.01
N ASN A 49 2.96 1.83 12.34
CA ASN A 49 3.40 3.22 12.14
C ASN A 49 3.48 3.62 10.66
N ASP A 50 3.55 2.67 9.74
CA ASP A 50 3.61 2.96 8.30
C ASP A 50 2.33 3.66 7.79
N ILE A 51 1.20 3.53 8.51
CA ILE A 51 -0.02 4.30 8.22
C ILE A 51 0.21 5.81 8.34
N TYR A 52 1.12 6.26 9.22
CA TYR A 52 1.44 7.68 9.34
C TYR A 52 2.19 8.21 8.11
N GLY A 53 2.77 7.32 7.30
CA GLY A 53 3.35 7.64 6.00
C GLY A 53 2.33 8.16 4.98
N ILE A 54 1.03 7.89 5.16
CA ILE A 54 -0.02 8.32 4.23
C ILE A 54 -0.05 9.84 4.03
N VAL A 55 0.22 10.61 5.09
CA VAL A 55 0.24 12.08 5.01
C VAL A 55 1.38 12.55 4.10
N ASN A 56 2.53 11.86 4.12
CA ASN A 56 3.66 12.18 3.25
C ASN A 56 3.36 11.83 1.80
N VAL A 57 2.65 10.73 1.55
CA VAL A 57 2.15 10.37 0.21
C VAL A 57 1.24 11.46 -0.31
N LEU A 58 0.24 11.90 0.47
CA LEU A 58 -0.68 12.97 0.06
C LEU A 58 0.03 14.28 -0.26
N LYS A 59 1.05 14.66 0.52
CA LYS A 59 1.85 15.87 0.26
C LYS A 59 2.65 15.76 -1.05
N GLN A 60 3.21 14.59 -1.35
CA GLN A 60 3.95 14.36 -2.60
C GLN A 60 3.03 14.44 -3.81
N VAL A 61 1.86 13.79 -3.73
CA VAL A 61 0.83 13.84 -4.79
C VAL A 61 0.36 15.27 -5.03
N HIS A 62 0.10 16.03 -3.96
CA HIS A 62 -0.29 17.43 -4.07
C HIS A 62 0.81 18.27 -4.73
N ALA A 63 2.07 18.10 -4.34
CA ALA A 63 3.19 18.84 -4.93
C ALA A 63 3.35 18.54 -6.43
N ALA A 64 3.26 17.28 -6.84
CA ALA A 64 3.29 16.87 -8.25
C ALA A 64 2.14 17.52 -9.04
N GLY A 65 0.93 17.56 -8.48
CA GLY A 65 -0.21 18.24 -9.09
C GLY A 65 0.00 19.75 -9.26
N VAL A 66 0.56 20.43 -8.26
CA VAL A 66 0.91 21.87 -8.34
C VAL A 66 1.99 22.13 -9.38
N ALA A 67 2.95 21.22 -9.55
CA ALA A 67 4.02 21.30 -10.54
C ALA A 67 3.57 20.99 -11.98
N GLY A 68 2.31 20.53 -12.18
CA GLY A 68 1.78 20.16 -13.49
C GLY A 68 2.30 18.81 -13.99
N GLU A 69 2.78 17.95 -13.09
CA GLU A 69 3.22 16.61 -13.44
C GLU A 69 2.03 15.70 -13.76
N SER A 70 2.16 14.87 -14.79
CA SER A 70 1.16 13.85 -15.11
C SER A 70 1.10 12.80 -13.99
N LEU A 71 -0.11 12.50 -13.54
CA LEU A 71 -0.39 11.49 -12.52
C LEU A 71 -1.16 10.32 -13.13
N ALA A 72 -0.72 9.10 -12.84
CA ALA A 72 -1.44 7.87 -13.17
C ALA A 72 -1.57 7.01 -11.91
N VAL A 73 -2.75 6.39 -11.74
CA VAL A 73 -3.00 5.41 -10.66
C VAL A 73 -3.23 4.05 -11.29
N ILE A 74 -2.48 3.06 -10.84
CA ILE A 74 -2.52 1.68 -11.31
C ILE A 74 -2.90 0.78 -10.14
N PHE A 75 -3.79 -0.17 -10.38
CA PHE A 75 -4.16 -1.20 -9.43
C PHE A 75 -3.59 -2.52 -9.94
N GLU A 76 -2.74 -3.16 -9.14
CA GLU A 76 -2.09 -4.42 -9.48
C GLU A 76 -2.49 -5.48 -8.47
N GLU A 77 -2.97 -6.61 -8.97
CA GLU A 77 -3.19 -7.80 -8.16
C GLU A 77 -2.01 -8.77 -8.32
N VAL A 78 -1.47 -9.27 -7.20
CA VAL A 78 -0.30 -10.17 -7.19
C VAL A 78 -0.62 -11.54 -6.60
N GLY A 79 -0.19 -12.59 -7.31
CA GLY A 79 -0.33 -14.00 -6.93
C GLY A 79 -1.13 -14.79 -7.96
N GLU A 80 -0.50 -15.80 -8.59
CA GLU A 80 -1.12 -16.72 -9.57
C GLU A 80 -1.81 -17.94 -8.92
#